data_AF-A0AAU0SXD3-F1
#
_entry.id   AF-A0AAU0SXD3-F1
#
_cell.length_a   1.000
_cell.length_b   1.000
_cell.length_c   1.000
_cell.angle_alpha   90.00
_cell.angle_beta   90.00
_cell.angle_gamma   90.00
#
_symmetry.space_group_name_H-M   'P 1'
#
loop_
_entity.id
_entity.type
_entity.pdbx_description
1 polymer ?
#
loop_
_entity_poly.entity_id
_entity_poly.type
_entity_poly.pdbx_seq_one_letter_code
_entity_poly.pdbx_strand_id
1 'polypeptide(L)'
;MLTVNQALRFVKYNTVSKHGPARAVGSVTLVCAISLTGVAKADCTLIASAGNDVYSCSSGSSTGLTDLSGANSLVFPAGGTGTVNGNIVFGPQNDVIQMDSGKILGLVDQGDGANVFKISAGTVSGDVSQGSGVDNFQMTGGTIASLTQGDSRDVFVMTGGTIVGGFDDGDIAKMTGGTIGRVNMKLDDNLFDMSGGTILGNLVTGFGDDTIIVSGGTIGGNISVSGGDDRITVTGGVINGEIRASSGNDRFIWNAGGLIKSSILMGDGNDTAFISHLTEDTLSLTPSVDGGLGNDTLTFDNSSSAGAARYIGWESVNLTNNSRFNLAGDFFLGDSSSGTGSFTIDSTSALQVTHGAVRPYTSGQLTTLTNAGVIDMTSASSSAADTLSVYGNYVGRGGQLLLQTVLGKL
;
A
#
# COMPACT_ATOMS: atom_id res chain seq x y z
N MET A 1 3.21 -19.33 38.25
CA MET A 1 3.28 -19.87 39.63
C MET A 1 4.07 -18.86 40.44
N LEU A 2 3.61 -18.23 41.51
CA LEU A 2 2.60 -18.57 42.51
C LEU A 2 1.96 -17.27 43.04
N THR A 3 0.64 -17.30 43.19
CA THR A 3 -0.27 -16.33 43.83
C THR A 3 -0.32 -16.53 45.35
N VAL A 4 -0.43 -15.45 46.15
CA VAL A 4 -1.14 -15.32 47.45
C VAL A 4 -1.21 -13.79 47.72
N ASN A 5 -2.31 -13.01 47.69
CA ASN A 5 -3.67 -13.04 48.23
C ASN A 5 -3.76 -12.88 49.76
N GLN A 6 -4.08 -11.68 50.28
CA GLN A 6 -4.93 -11.48 51.47
C GLN A 6 -5.53 -10.06 51.51
N ALA A 7 -6.86 -10.02 51.57
CA ALA A 7 -7.68 -8.89 51.95
C ALA A 7 -7.98 -8.94 53.45
N LEU A 8 -8.23 -7.80 54.12
CA LEU A 8 -9.27 -7.75 55.17
C LEU A 8 -9.75 -6.31 55.49
N ARG A 9 -11.02 -6.28 55.90
CA ARG A 9 -11.95 -5.16 56.09
C ARG A 9 -11.65 -4.33 57.35
N PHE A 10 -12.07 -3.06 57.33
CA PHE A 10 -12.28 -2.26 58.55
C PHE A 10 -13.76 -2.13 58.90
N VAL A 11 -14.02 -2.30 60.20
CA VAL A 11 -15.30 -2.41 60.88
C VAL A 11 -15.72 -1.04 61.45
N LYS A 12 -17.03 -0.73 61.35
CA LYS A 12 -17.70 0.42 61.98
C LYS A 12 -17.65 0.35 63.51
N TYR A 13 -17.47 1.49 64.16
CA TYR A 13 -17.89 1.70 65.55
C TYR A 13 -18.98 2.77 65.62
N ASN A 14 -20.12 2.38 66.19
CA ASN A 14 -21.19 3.26 66.68
C ASN A 14 -20.89 3.61 68.13
N THR A 15 -21.07 4.88 68.51
CA THR A 15 -21.37 5.26 69.90
C THR A 15 -22.49 6.28 69.92
N VAL A 16 -23.52 5.93 70.68
CA VAL A 16 -24.73 6.70 70.97
C VAL A 16 -24.47 7.56 72.21
N SER A 17 -24.92 8.82 72.21
CA SER A 17 -25.35 9.48 73.44
C SER A 17 -26.56 10.39 73.17
N LYS A 18 -27.58 10.22 74.01
CA LYS A 18 -28.87 10.92 74.01
C LYS A 18 -28.73 12.26 74.73
N HIS A 19 -29.38 13.32 74.26
CA HIS A 19 -30.10 14.31 75.09
C HIS A 19 -31.18 15.03 74.25
N GLY A 20 -32.31 15.32 74.90
CA GLY A 20 -33.62 15.64 74.31
C GLY A 20 -33.80 17.07 73.76
N PRO A 21 -35.05 17.42 73.38
CA PRO A 21 -35.32 18.32 72.27
C PRO A 21 -35.53 19.78 72.68
N ALA A 22 -35.08 20.71 71.83
CA ALA A 22 -35.52 22.10 71.86
C ALA A 22 -36.11 22.46 70.47
N ARG A 23 -37.39 22.82 70.47
CA ARG A 23 -38.12 23.38 69.33
C ARG A 23 -37.43 24.65 68.85
N ALA A 24 -37.10 24.71 67.57
CA ALA A 24 -36.84 25.96 66.86
C ALA A 24 -37.57 25.92 65.52
N VAL A 25 -38.49 26.87 65.36
CA VAL A 25 -39.21 27.19 64.12
C VAL A 25 -38.19 27.82 63.16
N GLY A 26 -37.99 27.23 61.99
CA GLY A 26 -37.01 27.69 61.01
C GLY A 26 -37.48 27.41 59.59
N SER A 27 -37.92 28.47 58.93
CA SER A 27 -38.29 28.67 57.53
C SER A 27 -37.87 27.60 56.51
N VAL A 28 -38.85 27.00 55.84
CA VAL A 28 -38.66 26.25 54.60
C VAL A 28 -38.29 27.25 53.50
N THR A 29 -37.01 27.34 53.16
CA THR A 29 -36.56 28.05 51.95
C THR A 29 -36.75 27.10 50.77
N LEU A 30 -37.78 27.34 49.97
CA LEU A 30 -37.94 26.73 48.66
C LEU A 30 -36.81 27.23 47.76
N VAL A 31 -35.72 26.47 47.67
CA VAL A 31 -34.69 26.70 46.66
C VAL A 31 -35.30 26.33 45.31
N CYS A 32 -35.85 27.33 44.64
CA CYS A 32 -36.14 27.27 43.21
C CYS A 32 -34.80 27.05 42.51
N ALA A 33 -34.51 25.81 42.10
CA ALA A 33 -33.44 25.53 41.16
C ALA A 33 -33.84 26.21 39.85
N ILE A 34 -33.36 27.43 39.66
CA ILE A 34 -33.35 28.08 38.35
C ILE A 34 -32.38 27.25 37.52
N SER A 35 -32.92 26.25 36.82
CA SER A 35 -32.28 25.66 35.67
C SER A 35 -32.06 26.80 34.69
N LEU A 36 -30.88 27.42 34.72
CA LEU A 36 -30.41 28.22 33.60
C LEU A 36 -30.21 27.24 32.44
N THR A 37 -31.29 26.92 31.75
CA THR A 37 -31.23 26.41 30.39
C THR A 37 -30.70 27.55 29.54
N GLY A 38 -29.37 27.73 29.54
CA GLY A 38 -28.73 28.45 28.46
C GLY A 38 -29.20 27.76 27.18
N VAL A 39 -29.92 28.50 26.34
CA VAL A 39 -30.26 28.02 25.01
C VAL A 39 -28.93 27.70 24.36
N ALA A 40 -28.64 26.41 24.11
CA ALA A 40 -27.47 26.02 23.36
C ALA A 40 -27.61 26.69 21.99
N LYS A 41 -26.87 27.77 21.77
CA LYS A 41 -26.86 28.44 20.47
C LYS A 41 -26.22 27.49 19.48
N ALA A 42 -26.88 27.30 18.35
CA ALA A 42 -26.29 26.64 17.20
C ALA A 42 -25.01 27.40 16.82
N ASP A 43 -23.88 26.72 16.92
CA ASP A 43 -22.55 27.28 16.69
C ASP A 43 -22.21 27.27 15.20
N CYS A 44 -22.92 26.46 14.40
CA CYS A 44 -22.73 26.39 12.95
C CYS A 44 -23.39 27.56 12.20
N THR A 45 -23.07 28.79 12.61
CA THR A 45 -23.43 30.01 11.88
C THR A 45 -22.17 30.57 11.26
N LEU A 46 -21.93 30.22 10.00
CA LEU A 46 -20.71 30.57 9.26
C LEU A 46 -20.95 31.88 8.50
N ILE A 47 -20.27 32.96 8.90
CA ILE A 47 -20.39 34.28 8.26
C ILE A 47 -18.99 34.75 7.91
N ALA A 48 -18.71 34.82 6.60
CA ALA A 48 -17.44 35.30 6.08
C ALA A 48 -17.12 36.72 6.53
N SER A 49 -15.86 36.97 6.87
CA SER A 49 -15.35 38.28 7.26
C SER A 49 -14.10 38.61 6.42
N ALA A 50 -13.41 39.70 6.74
CA ALA A 50 -12.20 40.09 6.00
C ALA A 50 -10.97 39.77 6.85
N GLY A 51 -9.99 39.13 6.22
CA GLY A 51 -8.75 38.72 6.90
C GLY A 51 -8.85 37.27 7.34
N ASN A 52 -8.09 36.89 8.37
CA ASN A 52 -8.03 35.50 8.81
C ASN A 52 -9.20 35.20 9.75
N ASP A 53 -10.04 34.25 9.38
CA ASP A 53 -11.23 33.89 10.15
C ASP A 53 -11.15 32.49 10.77
N VAL A 54 -11.85 32.31 11.90
CA VAL A 54 -11.96 31.03 12.60
C VAL A 54 -13.43 30.69 12.81
N TYR A 55 -13.84 29.59 12.21
CA TYR A 55 -15.19 29.07 12.19
C TYR A 55 -15.31 27.81 13.05
N SER A 56 -16.41 27.69 13.77
CA SER A 56 -16.80 26.47 14.48
C SER A 56 -18.16 26.01 14.00
N CYS A 57 -18.32 24.71 13.75
CA CYS A 57 -19.61 24.11 13.42
C CYS A 57 -19.87 22.93 14.35
N SER A 58 -20.11 23.21 15.64
CA SER A 58 -20.36 22.17 16.65
C SER A 58 -21.79 21.63 16.64
N SER A 59 -22.79 22.47 16.33
CA SER A 59 -24.20 22.08 16.32
C SER A 59 -25.05 23.00 15.42
N GLY A 60 -26.22 22.51 15.01
CA GLY A 60 -27.12 23.24 14.10
C GLY A 60 -26.69 23.13 12.64
N SER A 61 -27.11 24.07 11.80
CA SER A 61 -26.82 24.02 10.37
C SER A 61 -26.58 25.37 9.72
N SER A 62 -25.70 25.40 8.71
CA SER A 62 -25.47 26.53 7.81
C SER A 62 -25.82 26.17 6.35
N THR A 63 -25.86 27.15 5.45
CA THR A 63 -26.15 26.97 4.02
C THR A 63 -24.90 26.70 3.16
N GLY A 64 -23.70 26.82 3.72
CA GLY A 64 -22.42 26.88 3.00
C GLY A 64 -21.55 28.02 3.53
N LEU A 65 -20.26 28.01 3.18
CA LEU A 65 -19.30 29.06 3.52
C LEU A 65 -18.46 29.36 2.28
N THR A 66 -18.37 30.63 1.93
CA THR A 66 -17.43 31.14 0.93
C THR A 66 -16.66 32.28 1.56
N ASP A 67 -15.38 32.06 1.81
CA ASP A 67 -14.48 33.05 2.41
C ASP A 67 -13.15 33.05 1.66
N LEU A 68 -13.03 33.99 0.73
CA LEU A 68 -11.90 34.02 -0.22
C LEU A 68 -10.73 34.89 0.26
N SER A 69 -10.76 35.35 1.50
CA SER A 69 -9.75 36.27 2.06
C SER A 69 -9.09 35.68 3.29
N GLY A 70 -7.78 35.90 3.42
CA GLY A 70 -7.02 35.50 4.59
C GLY A 70 -6.83 33.99 4.72
N ALA A 71 -6.12 33.60 5.79
CA ALA A 71 -5.89 32.21 6.17
C ALA A 71 -6.98 31.79 7.18
N ASN A 72 -7.88 30.92 6.74
CA ASN A 72 -9.12 30.57 7.41
C ASN A 72 -9.04 29.20 8.08
N SER A 73 -9.79 29.04 9.18
CA SER A 73 -9.90 27.76 9.87
C SER A 73 -11.36 27.38 10.10
N LEU A 74 -11.73 26.14 9.81
CA LEU A 74 -13.06 25.58 10.12
C LEU A 74 -12.94 24.30 10.94
N VAL A 75 -13.60 24.29 12.10
CA VAL A 75 -13.57 23.15 13.03
C VAL A 75 -14.97 22.57 13.23
N PHE A 76 -15.09 21.26 13.02
CA PHE A 76 -16.20 20.44 13.51
C PHE A 76 -15.69 19.64 14.71
N PRO A 77 -15.93 20.08 15.95
CA PRO A 77 -15.36 19.44 17.13
C PRO A 77 -15.93 18.03 17.35
N ALA A 78 -15.18 17.19 18.06
CA ALA A 78 -15.59 15.84 18.38
C ALA A 78 -16.94 15.81 19.12
N GLY A 79 -17.80 14.87 18.76
CA GLY A 79 -19.16 14.73 19.33
C GLY A 79 -20.16 15.79 18.87
N GLY A 80 -19.79 16.67 17.94
CA GLY A 80 -20.68 17.63 17.31
C GLY A 80 -21.70 17.01 16.35
N THR A 81 -22.73 17.80 16.02
CA THR A 81 -23.80 17.47 15.07
C THR A 81 -23.98 18.53 13.99
N GLY A 82 -23.03 19.46 13.88
CA GLY A 82 -23.03 20.54 12.90
C GLY A 82 -23.18 20.02 11.46
N THR A 83 -24.01 20.69 10.68
CA THR A 83 -24.27 20.35 9.27
C THR A 83 -24.13 21.58 8.39
N VAL A 84 -23.26 21.52 7.39
CA VAL A 84 -23.18 22.53 6.32
C VAL A 84 -23.96 22.01 5.12
N ASN A 85 -25.11 22.64 4.81
CA ASN A 85 -25.98 22.27 3.70
C ASN A 85 -25.53 22.93 2.37
N GLY A 86 -24.24 22.84 2.06
CA GLY A 86 -23.66 23.45 0.87
C GLY A 86 -22.14 23.29 0.85
N ASN A 87 -21.50 24.05 -0.03
CA ASN A 87 -20.06 23.99 -0.23
C ASN A 87 -19.31 24.77 0.87
N ILE A 88 -18.08 24.35 1.13
CA ILE A 88 -17.05 25.17 1.77
C ILE A 88 -16.07 25.58 0.67
N VAL A 89 -15.85 26.88 0.52
CA VAL A 89 -14.92 27.43 -0.46
C VAL A 89 -14.05 28.48 0.23
N PHE A 90 -12.76 28.20 0.34
CA PHE A 90 -11.76 29.17 0.75
C PHE A 90 -11.01 29.76 -0.44
N GLY A 91 -10.20 30.77 -0.17
CA GLY A 91 -9.43 31.49 -1.19
C GLY A 91 -7.97 31.09 -1.19
N PRO A 92 -7.09 31.92 -1.78
CA PRO A 92 -5.67 31.77 -1.58
C PRO A 92 -5.30 31.91 -0.09
N GLN A 93 -4.15 31.35 0.31
CA GLN A 93 -3.52 31.34 1.65
C GLN A 93 -3.63 29.96 2.33
N ASN A 94 -3.03 29.81 3.52
CA ASN A 94 -2.95 28.52 4.20
C ASN A 94 -4.20 28.28 5.06
N ASP A 95 -5.14 27.52 4.53
CA ASP A 95 -6.40 27.21 5.19
C ASP A 95 -6.36 25.87 5.94
N VAL A 96 -7.15 25.77 7.01
CA VAL A 96 -7.19 24.58 7.87
C VAL A 96 -8.62 24.12 8.12
N ILE A 97 -8.94 22.90 7.70
CA ILE A 97 -10.20 22.24 8.07
C ILE A 97 -9.90 21.07 9.00
N GLN A 98 -10.56 21.06 10.16
CA GLN A 98 -10.52 19.94 11.10
C GLN A 98 -11.93 19.40 11.31
N MET A 99 -12.15 18.14 10.92
CA MET A 99 -13.43 17.46 10.99
C MET A 99 -13.37 16.25 11.91
N ASP A 100 -13.85 16.41 13.15
CA ASP A 100 -13.95 15.33 14.14
C ASP A 100 -15.40 14.87 14.36
N SER A 101 -16.35 15.41 13.59
CA SER A 101 -17.77 15.04 13.58
C SER A 101 -18.51 15.73 12.43
N GLY A 102 -19.84 15.69 12.45
CA GLY A 102 -20.68 16.54 11.60
C GLY A 102 -20.76 16.12 10.14
N LYS A 103 -21.30 17.01 9.31
CA LYS A 103 -21.54 16.78 7.88
C LYS A 103 -21.29 18.05 7.06
N ILE A 104 -20.67 17.87 5.90
CA ILE A 104 -20.68 18.84 4.80
C ILE A 104 -21.40 18.15 3.64
N LEU A 105 -22.53 18.72 3.21
CA LEU A 105 -23.38 18.16 2.16
C LEU A 105 -23.04 18.68 0.75
N GLY A 106 -21.94 19.41 0.62
CA GLY A 106 -21.36 19.88 -0.64
C GLY A 106 -19.89 19.49 -0.77
N LEU A 107 -19.20 20.15 -1.70
CA LEU A 107 -17.75 20.02 -1.86
C LEU A 107 -17.01 20.88 -0.85
N VAL A 108 -15.71 20.61 -0.71
CA VAL A 108 -14.73 21.45 -0.03
C VAL A 108 -13.69 21.85 -1.06
N ASP A 109 -13.46 23.15 -1.19
CA ASP A 109 -12.40 23.74 -2.01
C ASP A 109 -11.57 24.65 -1.08
N GLN A 110 -10.30 24.30 -0.86
CA GLN A 110 -9.39 25.09 -0.01
C GLN A 110 -8.64 26.17 -0.80
N GLY A 111 -8.82 26.30 -2.12
CA GLY A 111 -8.09 27.28 -2.93
C GLY A 111 -6.57 27.04 -2.95
N ASP A 112 -5.78 27.98 -3.45
CA ASP A 112 -4.32 27.85 -3.47
C ASP A 112 -3.69 28.13 -2.09
N GLY A 113 -2.62 27.44 -1.72
CA GLY A 113 -1.89 27.69 -0.48
C GLY A 113 -1.24 26.43 0.06
N ALA A 114 -0.66 26.50 1.26
CA ALA A 114 -0.27 25.30 1.98
C ALA A 114 -1.40 24.92 2.94
N ASN A 115 -2.37 24.18 2.41
CA ASN A 115 -3.63 23.84 3.06
C ASN A 115 -3.53 22.56 3.89
N VAL A 116 -4.40 22.48 4.89
CA VAL A 116 -4.49 21.32 5.78
C VAL A 116 -5.94 20.86 5.89
N PHE A 117 -6.19 19.59 5.62
CA PHE A 117 -7.47 18.94 5.88
C PHE A 117 -7.27 17.72 6.78
N LYS A 118 -7.87 17.74 7.97
CA LYS A 118 -7.82 16.63 8.93
C LYS A 118 -9.22 16.11 9.16
N ILE A 119 -9.43 14.81 8.97
CA ILE A 119 -10.70 14.15 9.27
C ILE A 119 -10.52 12.90 10.12
N SER A 120 -11.14 12.92 11.30
CA SER A 120 -11.16 11.78 12.22
C SER A 120 -12.54 11.14 12.33
N ALA A 121 -13.60 11.89 12.02
CA ALA A 121 -14.98 11.41 11.87
C ALA A 121 -15.81 12.43 11.08
N GLY A 122 -17.07 12.10 10.78
CA GLY A 122 -17.96 12.94 9.99
C GLY A 122 -17.97 12.58 8.50
N THR A 123 -18.70 13.36 7.71
CA THR A 123 -18.88 13.08 6.27
C THR A 123 -18.79 14.34 5.42
N VAL A 124 -18.01 14.30 4.33
CA VAL A 124 -18.09 15.24 3.21
C VAL A 124 -18.69 14.52 2.02
N SER A 125 -19.87 14.93 1.55
CA SER A 125 -20.55 14.22 0.46
C SER A 125 -20.07 14.62 -0.94
N GLY A 126 -19.37 15.75 -1.05
CA GLY A 126 -18.71 16.18 -2.28
C GLY A 126 -17.21 15.94 -2.26
N ASP A 127 -16.56 16.39 -3.32
CA ASP A 127 -15.12 16.30 -3.50
C ASP A 127 -14.39 17.24 -2.53
N VAL A 128 -13.19 16.85 -2.11
CA VAL A 128 -12.26 17.71 -1.35
C VAL A 128 -11.11 18.08 -2.29
N SER A 129 -10.93 19.37 -2.56
CA SER A 129 -9.86 19.92 -3.38
C SER A 129 -8.94 20.80 -2.53
N GLN A 130 -7.62 20.58 -2.60
CA GLN A 130 -6.64 21.36 -1.84
C GLN A 130 -5.90 22.43 -2.66
N GLY A 131 -5.92 22.35 -3.99
CA GLY A 131 -5.51 23.44 -4.88
C GLY A 131 -4.03 23.40 -5.24
N SER A 132 -3.41 24.55 -5.51
CA SER A 132 -1.96 24.60 -5.72
C SER A 132 -1.24 24.87 -4.42
N GLY A 133 -0.07 24.29 -4.21
CA GLY A 133 0.79 24.57 -3.05
C GLY A 133 1.08 23.29 -2.28
N VAL A 134 1.78 23.38 -1.15
CA VAL A 134 2.19 22.16 -0.42
C VAL A 134 1.15 21.80 0.63
N ASP A 135 0.30 20.87 0.29
CA ASP A 135 -0.89 20.50 1.04
C ASP A 135 -0.70 19.27 1.91
N ASN A 136 -1.51 19.19 2.97
CA ASN A 136 -1.49 18.09 3.92
C ASN A 136 -2.91 17.55 4.15
N PHE A 137 -3.15 16.33 3.73
CA PHE A 137 -4.38 15.59 4.02
C PHE A 137 -4.11 14.49 5.04
N GLN A 138 -4.90 14.47 6.13
CA GLN A 138 -4.85 13.42 7.14
C GLN A 138 -6.22 12.83 7.42
N MET A 139 -6.36 11.51 7.25
CA MET A 139 -7.59 10.78 7.50
C MET A 139 -7.37 9.62 8.46
N THR A 140 -8.01 9.69 9.63
CA THR A 140 -8.03 8.58 10.61
C THR A 140 -9.40 7.94 10.75
N GLY A 141 -10.43 8.52 10.15
CA GLY A 141 -11.82 8.06 10.15
C GLY A 141 -12.70 8.94 9.27
N GLY A 142 -14.02 8.81 9.39
CA GLY A 142 -14.97 9.58 8.57
C GLY A 142 -15.08 9.09 7.12
N THR A 143 -15.75 9.88 6.28
CA THR A 143 -15.97 9.56 4.87
C THR A 143 -15.94 10.81 4.00
N ILE A 144 -15.23 10.77 2.87
CA ILE A 144 -15.28 11.80 1.83
C ILE A 144 -15.62 11.17 0.47
N ALA A 145 -16.17 11.95 -0.45
CA ALA A 145 -16.49 11.44 -1.79
C ALA A 145 -15.21 11.18 -2.61
N SER A 146 -14.33 12.16 -2.71
CA SER A 146 -13.03 12.06 -3.37
C SER A 146 -12.06 13.11 -2.81
N LEU A 147 -10.78 12.98 -3.15
CA LEU A 147 -9.71 13.91 -2.81
C LEU A 147 -8.89 14.23 -4.06
N THR A 148 -8.61 15.51 -4.28
CA THR A 148 -7.61 16.03 -5.21
C THR A 148 -6.69 16.97 -4.44
N GLN A 149 -5.38 16.69 -4.37
CA GLN A 149 -4.46 17.60 -3.67
C GLN A 149 -4.02 18.71 -4.63
N GLY A 150 -3.45 18.36 -5.79
CA GLY A 150 -3.22 19.30 -6.89
C GLY A 150 -1.77 19.32 -7.34
N ASP A 151 -1.20 20.51 -7.50
CA ASP A 151 0.20 20.70 -7.93
C ASP A 151 1.10 20.96 -6.72
N SER A 152 2.41 20.67 -6.86
CA SER A 152 3.44 20.76 -5.80
C SER A 152 3.45 19.52 -4.90
N ARG A 153 4.49 19.40 -4.08
CA ARG A 153 4.79 18.16 -3.36
C ARG A 153 3.93 17.96 -2.12
N ASP A 154 2.79 17.35 -2.30
CA ASP A 154 1.75 17.14 -1.29
C ASP A 154 1.96 15.90 -0.42
N VAL A 155 1.34 15.93 0.76
CA VAL A 155 1.41 14.84 1.74
C VAL A 155 0.02 14.30 2.05
N PHE A 156 -0.13 12.99 1.87
CA PHE A 156 -1.33 12.23 2.21
C PHE A 156 -1.02 11.19 3.29
N VAL A 157 -1.81 11.18 4.37
CA VAL A 157 -1.73 10.16 5.42
C VAL A 157 -3.11 9.58 5.73
N MET A 158 -3.27 8.27 5.57
CA MET A 158 -4.51 7.55 5.90
C MET A 158 -4.26 6.37 6.83
N THR A 159 -4.92 6.37 7.99
CA THR A 159 -4.87 5.27 8.96
C THR A 159 -6.25 4.63 9.19
N GLY A 160 -7.31 5.19 8.61
CA GLY A 160 -8.70 4.73 8.75
C GLY A 160 -9.64 5.54 7.86
N GLY A 161 -10.95 5.32 7.97
CA GLY A 161 -11.96 6.04 7.19
C GLY A 161 -12.13 5.54 5.75
N THR A 162 -12.90 6.29 4.96
CA THR A 162 -13.25 5.93 3.58
C THR A 162 -13.19 7.11 2.62
N ILE A 163 -12.42 6.98 1.55
CA ILE A 163 -12.54 7.81 0.33
C ILE A 163 -13.31 6.97 -0.69
N VAL A 164 -14.56 7.34 -0.97
CA VAL A 164 -15.45 6.50 -1.79
C VAL A 164 -14.97 6.37 -3.23
N GLY A 165 -14.53 7.49 -3.79
CA GLY A 165 -14.06 7.65 -5.16
C GLY A 165 -12.54 7.62 -5.26
N GLY A 166 -11.96 8.67 -5.83
CA GLY A 166 -10.53 8.76 -6.11
C GLY A 166 -9.76 9.51 -5.03
N PHE A 167 -8.52 9.10 -4.82
CA PHE A 167 -7.45 9.99 -4.39
C PHE A 167 -6.61 10.30 -5.65
N ASP A 168 -6.71 11.53 -6.13
CA ASP A 168 -6.08 12.01 -7.36
C ASP A 168 -5.05 13.12 -7.03
N ASP A 169 -4.04 13.30 -7.88
CA ASP A 169 -3.05 14.40 -7.81
C ASP A 169 -2.39 14.54 -6.43
N GLY A 170 -1.50 13.62 -6.07
CA GLY A 170 -0.74 13.77 -4.83
C GLY A 170 0.57 13.00 -4.90
N ASP A 171 1.56 13.36 -4.08
CA ASP A 171 2.95 12.95 -4.30
C ASP A 171 3.49 11.98 -3.25
N ILE A 172 3.28 12.29 -1.96
CA ILE A 172 3.80 11.49 -0.85
C ILE A 172 2.63 10.92 -0.07
N ALA A 173 2.29 9.67 -0.35
CA ALA A 173 1.16 8.99 0.25
C ALA A 173 1.60 7.88 1.20
N LYS A 174 1.03 7.88 2.40
CA LYS A 174 1.15 6.79 3.37
C LYS A 174 -0.21 6.25 3.78
N MET A 175 -0.43 4.96 3.56
CA MET A 175 -1.67 4.26 3.89
C MET A 175 -1.41 3.07 4.83
N THR A 176 -1.90 3.15 6.06
CA THR A 176 -1.79 2.06 7.04
C THR A 176 -3.15 1.44 7.40
N GLY A 177 -4.25 1.97 6.84
CA GLY A 177 -5.62 1.53 7.11
C GLY A 177 -6.65 2.28 6.26
N GLY A 178 -7.93 1.96 6.46
CA GLY A 178 -9.04 2.59 5.73
C GLY A 178 -9.27 2.02 4.32
N THR A 179 -10.16 2.66 3.57
CA THR A 179 -10.55 2.23 2.21
C THR A 179 -10.55 3.39 1.22
N ILE A 180 -9.95 3.20 0.05
CA ILE A 180 -10.00 4.13 -1.08
C ILE A 180 -10.62 3.41 -2.29
N GLY A 181 -11.46 4.10 -3.07
CA GLY A 181 -12.00 3.56 -4.32
C GLY A 181 -10.92 3.29 -5.36
N ARG A 182 -10.11 4.29 -5.71
CA ARG A 182 -8.93 4.18 -6.59
C ARG A 182 -7.89 5.25 -6.23
N VAL A 183 -6.64 5.05 -6.63
CA VAL A 183 -5.56 6.04 -6.50
C VAL A 183 -4.99 6.39 -7.88
N ASN A 184 -4.75 7.68 -8.14
CA ASN A 184 -4.15 8.19 -9.37
C ASN A 184 -3.31 9.45 -9.08
N MET A 185 -2.01 9.27 -8.83
CA MET A 185 -1.11 10.36 -8.37
C MET A 185 -0.67 11.30 -9.51
N LYS A 186 -0.82 10.87 -10.76
CA LYS A 186 -0.57 11.61 -12.02
C LYS A 186 0.90 11.95 -12.30
N LEU A 187 1.22 13.20 -12.64
CA LEU A 187 2.53 13.56 -13.17
C LEU A 187 3.38 14.04 -12.00
N ASP A 188 4.48 13.35 -11.67
CA ASP A 188 5.58 13.77 -10.77
C ASP A 188 6.35 12.51 -10.30
N ASP A 189 7.43 12.70 -9.52
CA ASP A 189 8.15 11.59 -8.86
C ASP A 189 7.41 11.18 -7.56
N ASN A 190 6.48 10.23 -7.67
CA ASN A 190 5.54 9.90 -6.60
C ASN A 190 6.06 8.80 -5.66
N LEU A 191 5.61 8.84 -4.40
CA LEU A 191 5.84 7.80 -3.40
C LEU A 191 4.51 7.34 -2.79
N PHE A 192 4.15 6.07 -2.98
CA PHE A 192 3.02 5.44 -2.28
C PHE A 192 3.50 4.31 -1.35
N ASP A 193 3.43 4.53 -0.04
CA ASP A 193 3.77 3.55 1.01
C ASP A 193 2.51 2.97 1.66
N MET A 194 2.22 1.70 1.36
CA MET A 194 1.08 0.95 1.86
C MET A 194 1.49 -0.17 2.82
N SER A 195 1.08 -0.06 4.08
CA SER A 195 1.28 -1.11 5.11
C SER A 195 -0.03 -1.73 5.60
N GLY A 196 -1.18 -1.28 5.10
CA GLY A 196 -2.51 -1.75 5.50
C GLY A 196 -3.63 -1.06 4.72
N GLY A 197 -4.89 -1.42 5.04
CA GLY A 197 -6.07 -0.87 4.37
C GLY A 197 -6.38 -1.53 3.01
N THR A 198 -7.31 -0.92 2.27
CA THR A 198 -7.83 -1.46 1.02
C THR A 198 -7.95 -0.39 -0.06
N ILE A 199 -7.36 -0.62 -1.22
CA ILE A 199 -7.67 0.08 -2.47
C ILE A 199 -8.57 -0.84 -3.29
N LEU A 200 -9.79 -0.41 -3.60
CA LEU A 200 -10.77 -1.26 -4.30
C LEU A 200 -10.42 -1.46 -5.78
N GLY A 201 -9.93 -0.40 -6.43
CA GLY A 201 -9.52 -0.37 -7.82
C GLY A 201 -8.00 -0.32 -7.99
N ASN A 202 -7.56 0.47 -8.95
CA ASN A 202 -6.15 0.60 -9.32
C ASN A 202 -5.39 1.55 -8.39
N LEU A 203 -4.08 1.32 -8.29
CA LEU A 203 -3.08 2.26 -7.82
C LEU A 203 -2.22 2.68 -9.03
N VAL A 204 -2.32 3.94 -9.43
CA VAL A 204 -1.57 4.50 -10.56
C VAL A 204 -0.73 5.66 -10.08
N THR A 205 0.58 5.66 -10.38
CA THR A 205 1.47 6.79 -10.05
C THR A 205 1.60 7.73 -11.23
N GLY A 206 2.02 7.30 -12.42
CA GLY A 206 1.85 8.06 -13.66
C GLY A 206 3.15 8.24 -14.45
N PHE A 207 3.63 9.45 -14.71
CA PHE A 207 4.95 9.63 -15.32
C PHE A 207 5.89 10.27 -14.31
N GLY A 208 7.16 9.87 -14.29
CA GLY A 208 8.16 10.29 -13.31
C GLY A 208 8.90 9.08 -12.74
N ASP A 209 9.91 9.31 -11.90
CA ASP A 209 10.61 8.21 -11.21
C ASP A 209 9.84 7.85 -9.93
N ASP A 210 8.86 6.96 -10.08
CA ASP A 210 7.91 6.62 -9.03
C ASP A 210 8.43 5.53 -8.08
N THR A 211 7.89 5.51 -6.86
CA THR A 211 8.15 4.48 -5.86
C THR A 211 6.86 3.98 -5.22
N ILE A 212 6.60 2.68 -5.34
CA ILE A 212 5.50 1.99 -4.67
C ILE A 212 6.06 0.96 -3.70
N ILE A 213 5.61 1.03 -2.44
CA ILE A 213 5.98 0.08 -1.39
C ILE A 213 4.71 -0.55 -0.83
N VAL A 214 4.61 -1.87 -0.92
CA VAL A 214 3.49 -2.65 -0.37
C VAL A 214 4.01 -3.66 0.64
N SER A 215 3.76 -3.39 1.92
CA SER A 215 4.10 -4.27 3.06
C SER A 215 2.86 -4.89 3.72
N GLY A 216 1.66 -4.46 3.34
CA GLY A 216 0.39 -4.97 3.84
C GLY A 216 -0.82 -4.42 3.10
N GLY A 217 -2.02 -4.85 3.49
CA GLY A 217 -3.28 -4.39 2.88
C GLY A 217 -3.70 -5.15 1.63
N THR A 218 -4.66 -4.59 0.88
CA THR A 218 -5.17 -5.20 -0.37
C THR A 218 -5.35 -4.14 -1.46
N ILE A 219 -4.87 -4.45 -2.66
CA ILE A 219 -5.15 -3.71 -3.88
C ILE A 219 -6.01 -4.61 -4.78
N GLY A 220 -7.22 -4.13 -5.09
CA GLY A 220 -8.21 -4.88 -5.86
C GLY A 220 -7.92 -4.88 -7.37
N GLY A 221 -7.38 -3.78 -7.89
CA GLY A 221 -7.01 -3.61 -9.29
C GLY A 221 -5.51 -3.70 -9.55
N ASN A 222 -5.09 -3.05 -10.63
CA ASN A 222 -3.71 -3.04 -11.10
C ASN A 222 -2.86 -2.01 -10.34
N ILE A 223 -1.57 -2.29 -10.25
CA ILE A 223 -0.52 -1.29 -10.00
C ILE A 223 0.07 -0.88 -11.35
N SER A 224 0.14 0.43 -11.61
CA SER A 224 0.73 0.98 -12.84
C SER A 224 1.61 2.18 -12.51
N VAL A 225 2.90 2.09 -12.85
CA VAL A 225 3.87 3.19 -12.69
C VAL A 225 4.22 3.88 -14.02
N SER A 226 3.75 3.31 -15.14
CA SER A 226 3.61 3.97 -16.44
C SER A 226 4.89 4.45 -17.14
N GLY A 227 5.71 5.34 -16.61
CA GLY A 227 7.02 5.54 -17.24
C GLY A 227 7.95 6.48 -16.50
N GLY A 228 9.25 6.16 -16.58
CA GLY A 228 10.30 6.67 -15.70
C GLY A 228 11.12 5.48 -15.19
N ASP A 229 12.17 5.72 -14.39
CA ASP A 229 12.94 4.62 -13.79
C ASP A 229 12.35 4.27 -12.41
N ASP A 230 11.33 3.40 -12.42
CA ASP A 230 10.44 3.18 -11.28
C ASP A 230 10.91 2.10 -10.29
N ARG A 231 10.38 2.16 -9.07
CA ARG A 231 10.68 1.20 -7.99
C ARG A 231 9.40 0.63 -7.39
N ILE A 232 9.19 -0.66 -7.54
CA ILE A 232 8.06 -1.38 -6.95
C ILE A 232 8.59 -2.42 -5.96
N THR A 233 8.24 -2.29 -4.69
CA THR A 233 8.65 -3.21 -3.62
C THR A 233 7.43 -3.86 -2.98
N VAL A 234 7.39 -5.19 -2.97
CA VAL A 234 6.35 -6.00 -2.34
C VAL A 234 6.99 -6.89 -1.27
N THR A 235 6.57 -6.70 -0.02
CA THR A 235 6.99 -7.50 1.15
C THR A 235 5.81 -8.13 1.90
N GLY A 236 4.58 -7.75 1.56
CA GLY A 236 3.36 -8.22 2.18
C GLY A 236 2.12 -7.79 1.40
N GLY A 237 0.93 -8.05 1.95
CA GLY A 237 -0.34 -7.67 1.33
C GLY A 237 -0.80 -8.58 0.19
N VAL A 238 -1.88 -8.16 -0.49
CA VAL A 238 -2.47 -8.87 -1.63
C VAL A 238 -2.72 -7.90 -2.78
N ILE A 239 -2.18 -8.21 -3.96
CA ILE A 239 -2.41 -7.48 -5.20
C ILE A 239 -3.18 -8.43 -6.12
N ASN A 240 -4.44 -8.10 -6.40
CA ASN A 240 -5.29 -8.96 -7.21
C ASN A 240 -5.11 -8.70 -8.71
N GLY A 241 -4.84 -7.45 -9.11
CA GLY A 241 -4.54 -7.10 -10.50
C GLY A 241 -3.06 -7.23 -10.86
N GLU A 242 -2.75 -6.77 -12.06
CA GLU A 242 -1.40 -6.82 -12.63
C GLU A 242 -0.49 -5.75 -12.02
N ILE A 243 0.81 -5.97 -12.10
CA ILE A 243 1.83 -4.94 -11.91
C ILE A 243 2.38 -4.57 -13.28
N ARG A 244 2.36 -3.27 -13.62
CA ARG A 244 2.75 -2.74 -14.94
C ARG A 244 3.77 -1.61 -14.77
N ALA A 245 5.03 -1.87 -15.11
CA ALA A 245 6.10 -0.87 -15.03
C ALA A 245 6.14 0.01 -16.30
N SER A 246 6.01 -0.65 -17.45
CA SER A 246 5.80 -0.08 -18.79
C SER A 246 7.04 0.45 -19.48
N SER A 247 7.54 1.65 -19.23
CA SER A 247 8.72 2.16 -19.97
C SER A 247 9.73 2.82 -19.05
N GLY A 248 11.00 2.42 -19.14
CA GLY A 248 12.08 2.91 -18.30
C GLY A 248 12.87 1.75 -17.71
N ASN A 249 13.95 2.02 -16.98
CA ASN A 249 14.75 0.96 -16.36
C ASN A 249 14.22 0.70 -14.94
N ASP A 250 13.25 -0.19 -14.85
CA ASP A 250 12.46 -0.40 -13.67
C ASP A 250 13.07 -1.41 -12.71
N ARG A 251 12.75 -1.26 -11.43
CA ARG A 251 13.18 -2.17 -10.37
C ARG A 251 12.01 -2.74 -9.60
N PHE A 252 11.82 -4.05 -9.75
CA PHE A 252 10.86 -4.82 -8.97
C PHE A 252 11.55 -5.65 -7.88
N ILE A 253 11.09 -5.52 -6.64
CA ILE A 253 11.55 -6.31 -5.50
C ILE A 253 10.36 -7.05 -4.90
N TRP A 254 10.44 -8.37 -4.84
CA TRP A 254 9.47 -9.22 -4.14
C TRP A 254 10.19 -10.05 -3.10
N ASN A 255 9.95 -9.75 -1.82
CA ASN A 255 10.74 -10.30 -0.72
C ASN A 255 9.87 -10.84 0.42
N ALA A 256 10.13 -12.09 0.81
CA ALA A 256 9.61 -12.79 1.99
C ALA A 256 8.09 -13.00 2.10
N GLY A 257 7.27 -12.19 1.42
CA GLY A 257 5.82 -12.25 1.49
C GLY A 257 5.13 -11.45 0.39
N GLY A 258 3.82 -11.26 0.56
CA GLY A 258 2.97 -10.61 -0.43
C GLY A 258 2.44 -11.61 -1.47
N LEU A 259 1.16 -11.47 -1.84
CA LEU A 259 0.52 -12.33 -2.84
C LEU A 259 0.17 -11.50 -4.07
N ILE A 260 0.77 -11.82 -5.21
CA ILE A 260 0.47 -11.20 -6.50
C ILE A 260 -0.28 -12.23 -7.34
N LYS A 261 -1.54 -11.96 -7.66
CA LYS A 261 -2.43 -12.96 -8.27
C LYS A 261 -2.61 -12.81 -9.78
N SER A 262 -1.99 -11.81 -10.38
CA SER A 262 -1.99 -11.57 -11.82
C SER A 262 -0.56 -11.32 -12.30
N SER A 263 -0.38 -11.02 -13.59
CA SER A 263 0.93 -10.88 -14.20
C SER A 263 1.73 -9.69 -13.65
N ILE A 264 3.04 -9.85 -13.66
CA ILE A 264 4.03 -8.78 -13.49
C ILE A 264 4.62 -8.52 -14.87
N LEU A 265 4.51 -7.28 -15.34
CA LEU A 265 4.91 -6.84 -16.67
C LEU A 265 5.87 -5.65 -16.50
N MET A 266 7.16 -5.89 -16.75
CA MET A 266 8.20 -4.87 -16.60
C MET A 266 8.17 -3.92 -17.80
N GLY A 267 8.38 -4.38 -19.02
CA GLY A 267 8.01 -3.61 -20.22
C GLY A 267 9.23 -3.24 -21.05
N ASP A 268 9.29 -2.02 -21.57
CA ASP A 268 10.43 -1.55 -22.37
C ASP A 268 11.49 -0.95 -21.44
N GLY A 269 12.74 -1.42 -21.51
CA GLY A 269 13.84 -0.86 -20.72
C GLY A 269 14.86 -1.92 -20.32
N ASN A 270 15.82 -1.58 -19.46
CA ASN A 270 16.69 -2.60 -18.87
C ASN A 270 16.28 -2.83 -17.43
N ASP A 271 15.36 -3.76 -17.24
CA ASP A 271 14.64 -3.95 -15.99
C ASP A 271 15.36 -4.93 -15.05
N THR A 272 15.10 -4.77 -13.76
CA THR A 272 15.60 -5.68 -12.74
C THR A 272 14.49 -6.21 -11.85
N ALA A 273 14.37 -7.53 -11.75
CA ALA A 273 13.51 -8.21 -10.79
C ALA A 273 14.33 -9.00 -9.76
N PHE A 274 14.05 -8.78 -8.48
CA PHE A 274 14.66 -9.49 -7.37
C PHE A 274 13.61 -10.24 -6.55
N ILE A 275 13.58 -11.56 -6.69
CA ILE A 275 12.65 -12.48 -6.01
C ILE A 275 13.40 -13.17 -4.87
N SER A 276 13.06 -12.85 -3.63
CA SER A 276 13.83 -13.30 -2.47
C SER A 276 12.98 -13.88 -1.34
N HIS A 277 13.49 -14.93 -0.69
CA HIS A 277 12.82 -15.59 0.45
C HIS A 277 11.40 -16.08 0.14
N LEU A 278 11.13 -16.47 -1.11
CA LEU A 278 9.80 -16.91 -1.55
C LEU A 278 9.82 -18.39 -1.96
N THR A 279 8.66 -19.04 -1.85
CA THR A 279 8.45 -20.43 -2.25
C THR A 279 7.48 -20.53 -3.43
N GLU A 280 7.50 -21.66 -4.12
CA GLU A 280 6.63 -21.90 -5.28
C GLU A 280 5.14 -21.82 -4.91
N ASP A 281 4.76 -22.14 -3.67
CA ASP A 281 3.37 -21.98 -3.22
C ASP A 281 2.89 -20.53 -3.33
N THR A 282 3.79 -19.56 -3.18
CA THR A 282 3.48 -18.13 -3.34
C THR A 282 3.65 -17.70 -4.80
N LEU A 283 4.77 -18.07 -5.43
CA LEU A 283 5.08 -17.69 -6.82
C LEU A 283 4.07 -18.26 -7.82
N SER A 284 3.49 -19.43 -7.53
CA SER A 284 2.55 -20.11 -8.42
C SER A 284 1.26 -19.33 -8.67
N LEU A 285 0.90 -18.40 -7.78
CA LEU A 285 -0.26 -17.53 -7.92
C LEU A 285 -0.09 -16.45 -9.00
N THR A 286 1.15 -16.11 -9.36
CA THR A 286 1.49 -15.09 -10.37
C THR A 286 1.68 -15.77 -11.72
N PRO A 287 0.72 -15.72 -12.66
CA PRO A 287 0.78 -16.50 -13.90
C PRO A 287 1.96 -16.16 -14.82
N SER A 288 2.49 -14.94 -14.75
CA SER A 288 3.60 -14.48 -15.60
C SER A 288 4.43 -13.41 -14.89
N VAL A 289 5.75 -13.45 -15.11
CA VAL A 289 6.75 -12.45 -14.71
C VAL A 289 7.57 -12.17 -15.97
N ASP A 290 7.19 -11.11 -16.67
CA ASP A 290 7.66 -10.75 -18.00
C ASP A 290 8.61 -9.55 -17.91
N GLY A 291 9.87 -9.74 -18.34
CA GLY A 291 10.85 -8.66 -18.48
C GLY A 291 10.50 -7.68 -19.59
N GLY A 292 9.84 -8.16 -20.66
CA GLY A 292 9.45 -7.32 -21.78
C GLY A 292 10.57 -7.18 -22.81
N LEU A 293 10.81 -5.95 -23.28
CA LEU A 293 11.84 -5.61 -24.26
C LEU A 293 13.03 -4.94 -23.59
N GLY A 294 14.23 -5.46 -23.87
CA GLY A 294 15.48 -4.80 -23.52
C GLY A 294 16.55 -5.77 -23.07
N ASN A 295 17.23 -5.46 -21.98
CA ASN A 295 18.27 -6.32 -21.43
C ASN A 295 18.07 -6.46 -19.93
N ASP A 296 17.24 -7.42 -19.58
CA ASP A 296 16.61 -7.54 -18.28
C ASP A 296 17.31 -8.57 -17.41
N THR A 297 17.25 -8.34 -16.09
CA THR A 297 17.87 -9.22 -15.09
C THR A 297 16.86 -9.71 -14.06
N LEU A 298 16.67 -11.03 -14.00
CA LEU A 298 15.92 -11.72 -12.97
C LEU A 298 16.86 -12.44 -12.01
N THR A 299 16.76 -12.12 -10.72
CA THR A 299 17.53 -12.79 -9.67
C THR A 299 16.61 -13.43 -8.66
N PHE A 300 16.82 -14.72 -8.45
CA PHE A 300 16.29 -15.47 -7.31
C PHE A 300 17.34 -15.50 -6.20
N ASP A 301 16.97 -15.09 -4.99
CA ASP A 301 17.82 -15.11 -3.80
C ASP A 301 17.12 -15.86 -2.66
N ASN A 302 17.68 -16.98 -2.22
CA ASN A 302 17.05 -17.83 -1.19
C ASN A 302 15.57 -18.15 -1.49
N SER A 303 15.26 -18.37 -2.76
CA SER A 303 13.89 -18.65 -3.23
C SER A 303 13.79 -20.02 -3.89
N SER A 304 12.63 -20.67 -3.75
CA SER A 304 12.32 -21.92 -4.44
C SER A 304 11.24 -21.66 -5.48
N SER A 305 11.54 -21.85 -6.76
CA SER A 305 10.65 -21.57 -7.89
C SER A 305 10.51 -22.78 -8.82
N ALA A 306 9.45 -22.82 -9.60
CA ALA A 306 9.19 -23.75 -10.69
C ALA A 306 8.49 -23.04 -11.86
N GLY A 307 8.09 -23.82 -12.87
CA GLY A 307 7.26 -23.32 -13.97
C GLY A 307 7.99 -22.33 -14.85
N ALA A 308 9.02 -22.79 -15.57
CA ALA A 308 9.88 -21.94 -16.41
C ALA A 308 9.14 -21.00 -17.36
N ALA A 309 8.01 -21.44 -17.93
CA ALA A 309 7.18 -20.62 -18.81
C ALA A 309 6.57 -19.37 -18.14
N ARG A 310 6.62 -19.28 -16.80
CA ARG A 310 6.22 -18.09 -16.02
C ARG A 310 7.19 -16.93 -16.21
N TYR A 311 8.47 -17.21 -16.45
CA TYR A 311 9.53 -16.21 -16.51
C TYR A 311 9.91 -15.99 -17.98
N ILE A 312 9.55 -14.83 -18.52
CA ILE A 312 9.61 -14.52 -19.95
C ILE A 312 10.43 -13.24 -20.15
N GLY A 313 11.16 -13.12 -21.25
CA GLY A 313 11.86 -11.87 -21.62
C GLY A 313 13.01 -11.52 -20.68
N TRP A 314 13.80 -12.51 -20.22
CA TRP A 314 14.94 -12.26 -19.33
C TRP A 314 16.25 -12.66 -20.00
N GLU A 315 17.14 -11.68 -20.23
CA GLU A 315 18.48 -11.87 -20.81
C GLU A 315 19.48 -12.40 -19.78
N SER A 316 19.30 -12.06 -18.50
CA SER A 316 20.11 -12.58 -17.40
C SER A 316 19.23 -13.16 -16.29
N VAL A 317 19.37 -14.46 -16.03
CA VAL A 317 18.71 -15.13 -14.91
C VAL A 317 19.76 -15.66 -13.94
N ASN A 318 19.58 -15.41 -12.65
CA ASN A 318 20.54 -15.78 -11.61
C ASN A 318 19.85 -16.53 -10.46
N LEU A 319 20.34 -17.73 -10.13
CA LEU A 319 20.03 -18.40 -8.85
C LEU A 319 21.16 -18.11 -7.87
N THR A 320 20.82 -17.47 -6.76
CA THR A 320 21.77 -17.05 -5.73
C THR A 320 21.31 -17.47 -4.34
N ASN A 321 22.26 -17.61 -3.41
CA ASN A 321 22.03 -17.75 -1.99
C ASN A 321 21.01 -18.86 -1.64
N ASN A 322 21.34 -20.12 -1.88
CA ASN A 322 20.48 -21.29 -1.63
C ASN A 322 19.17 -21.31 -2.43
N SER A 323 19.11 -20.63 -3.58
CA SER A 323 17.94 -20.69 -4.45
C SER A 323 17.79 -22.05 -5.12
N ARG A 324 16.54 -22.42 -5.40
CA ARG A 324 16.17 -23.65 -6.09
C ARG A 324 15.24 -23.33 -7.24
N PHE A 325 15.49 -23.94 -8.39
CA PHE A 325 14.59 -23.84 -9.54
C PHE A 325 14.26 -25.23 -10.06
N ASN A 326 12.98 -25.59 -10.13
CA ASN A 326 12.51 -26.84 -10.71
C ASN A 326 12.18 -26.64 -12.19
N LEU A 327 13.03 -27.20 -13.05
CA LEU A 327 12.92 -27.14 -14.50
C LEU A 327 12.31 -28.44 -15.04
N ALA A 328 11.04 -28.36 -15.40
CA ALA A 328 10.26 -29.46 -15.99
C ALA A 328 9.76 -29.17 -17.43
N GLY A 329 10.34 -28.16 -18.09
CA GLY A 329 9.99 -27.78 -19.45
C GLY A 329 11.05 -26.87 -20.09
N ASP A 330 10.68 -26.19 -21.16
CA ASP A 330 11.53 -25.21 -21.84
C ASP A 330 11.60 -23.91 -21.03
N PHE A 331 12.81 -23.43 -20.78
CA PHE A 331 13.10 -22.10 -20.24
C PHE A 331 13.76 -21.27 -21.33
N PHE A 332 12.99 -20.34 -21.89
CA PHE A 332 13.46 -19.42 -22.93
C PHE A 332 14.09 -18.20 -22.28
N LEU A 333 15.28 -17.83 -22.74
CA LEU A 333 16.02 -16.65 -22.31
C LEU A 333 16.13 -15.65 -23.44
N GLY A 334 16.00 -14.39 -23.07
CA GLY A 334 15.91 -13.25 -23.96
C GLY A 334 14.52 -13.02 -24.54
N ASP A 335 14.46 -12.06 -25.46
CA ASP A 335 13.24 -11.57 -26.10
C ASP A 335 13.40 -11.51 -27.64
N SER A 336 12.51 -10.79 -28.32
CA SER A 336 12.56 -10.62 -29.78
C SER A 336 13.67 -9.68 -30.29
N SER A 337 14.29 -8.89 -29.41
CA SER A 337 15.36 -7.93 -29.68
C SER A 337 16.74 -8.55 -29.40
N SER A 338 16.96 -9.06 -28.18
CA SER A 338 18.18 -9.72 -27.73
C SER A 338 18.33 -11.12 -28.33
N GLY A 339 17.22 -11.84 -28.50
CA GLY A 339 17.14 -13.17 -29.09
C GLY A 339 17.74 -14.30 -28.24
N THR A 340 18.37 -14.01 -27.09
CA THR A 340 19.05 -14.99 -26.25
C THR A 340 19.35 -14.44 -24.86
N GLY A 341 19.87 -15.29 -23.97
CA GLY A 341 20.32 -14.86 -22.65
C GLY A 341 21.23 -15.87 -21.96
N SER A 342 21.44 -15.64 -20.66
CA SER A 342 22.31 -16.41 -19.78
C SER A 342 21.58 -16.82 -18.51
N PHE A 343 21.88 -18.03 -18.04
CA PHE A 343 21.38 -18.56 -16.78
C PHE A 343 22.55 -18.97 -15.89
N THR A 344 22.66 -18.37 -14.71
CA THR A 344 23.76 -18.63 -13.77
C THR A 344 23.24 -19.25 -12.49
N ILE A 345 23.92 -20.30 -12.02
CA ILE A 345 23.67 -20.97 -10.74
C ILE A 345 24.89 -20.77 -9.86
N ASP A 346 24.73 -20.07 -8.74
CA ASP A 346 25.81 -19.89 -7.76
C ASP A 346 26.17 -21.19 -7.03
N SER A 347 27.27 -21.19 -6.26
CA SER A 347 27.78 -22.38 -5.59
C SER A 347 26.88 -22.95 -4.48
N THR A 348 25.84 -22.22 -4.08
CA THR A 348 24.92 -22.61 -3.01
C THR A 348 23.55 -23.04 -3.53
N SER A 349 23.27 -22.74 -4.80
CA SER A 349 21.96 -22.91 -5.42
C SER A 349 21.86 -24.21 -6.22
N ALA A 350 20.62 -24.61 -6.53
CA ALA A 350 20.35 -25.85 -7.26
C ALA A 350 19.31 -25.67 -8.37
N LEU A 351 19.59 -26.27 -9.53
CA LEU A 351 18.62 -26.50 -10.60
C LEU A 351 18.16 -27.96 -10.53
N GLN A 352 16.92 -28.18 -10.12
CA GLN A 352 16.30 -29.51 -10.14
C GLN A 352 15.71 -29.76 -11.53
N VAL A 353 16.00 -30.93 -12.11
CA VAL A 353 15.57 -31.24 -13.48
C VAL A 353 14.97 -32.63 -13.52
N THR A 354 13.80 -32.76 -14.16
CA THR A 354 13.24 -34.06 -14.57
C THR A 354 13.30 -34.18 -16.09
N HIS A 355 12.67 -33.24 -16.79
CA HIS A 355 12.75 -33.10 -18.23
C HIS A 355 12.71 -31.62 -18.58
N GLY A 356 13.82 -31.04 -19.04
CA GLY A 356 13.87 -29.59 -19.23
C GLY A 356 14.89 -29.14 -20.25
N ALA A 357 14.72 -27.93 -20.76
CA ALA A 357 15.70 -27.30 -21.64
C ALA A 357 15.93 -25.84 -21.29
N VAL A 358 17.17 -25.38 -21.42
CA VAL A 358 17.51 -23.95 -21.42
C VAL A 358 17.73 -23.54 -22.87
N ARG A 359 16.97 -22.56 -23.34
CA ARG A 359 16.86 -22.18 -24.75
C ARG A 359 17.05 -20.69 -24.95
N PRO A 360 17.64 -20.25 -26.07
CA PRO A 360 17.49 -18.88 -26.52
C PRO A 360 16.05 -18.63 -27.01
N TYR A 361 15.60 -17.38 -26.96
CA TYR A 361 14.33 -16.96 -27.56
C TYR A 361 14.30 -17.22 -29.07
N THR A 362 15.35 -16.80 -29.79
CA THR A 362 15.45 -16.96 -31.24
C THR A 362 16.12 -18.28 -31.60
N SER A 363 15.42 -19.12 -32.36
CA SER A 363 15.96 -20.39 -32.87
C SER A 363 17.24 -20.18 -33.68
N GLY A 364 18.28 -20.97 -33.39
CA GLY A 364 19.61 -20.87 -34.02
C GLY A 364 20.61 -19.97 -33.29
N GLN A 365 20.16 -19.17 -32.31
CA GLN A 365 21.06 -18.51 -31.36
C GLN A 365 21.57 -19.52 -30.30
N LEU A 366 22.45 -19.06 -29.41
CA LEU A 366 23.00 -19.85 -28.32
C LEU A 366 22.75 -19.14 -26.98
N THR A 367 22.21 -19.86 -26.01
CA THR A 367 22.19 -19.42 -24.60
C THR A 367 23.48 -19.83 -23.87
N THR A 368 23.74 -19.30 -22.67
CA THR A 368 24.82 -19.80 -21.80
C THR A 368 24.29 -20.21 -20.43
N LEU A 369 24.48 -21.48 -20.06
CA LEU A 369 24.25 -21.98 -18.71
C LEU A 369 25.58 -22.06 -17.95
N THR A 370 25.73 -21.25 -16.91
CA THR A 370 26.91 -21.29 -16.02
C THR A 370 26.55 -21.96 -14.69
N ASN A 371 27.24 -23.04 -14.34
CA ASN A 371 26.94 -23.82 -13.13
C ASN A 371 28.12 -23.86 -12.16
N ALA A 372 28.00 -23.16 -11.03
CA ALA A 372 28.87 -23.32 -9.86
C ALA A 372 28.22 -24.15 -8.73
N GLY A 373 26.91 -24.36 -8.77
CA GLY A 373 26.11 -25.08 -7.77
C GLY A 373 25.81 -26.52 -8.15
N VAL A 374 24.56 -26.94 -8.00
CA VAL A 374 24.12 -28.32 -8.27
C VAL A 374 23.07 -28.34 -9.37
N ILE A 375 23.27 -29.18 -10.39
CA ILE A 375 22.20 -29.65 -11.26
C ILE A 375 21.77 -31.03 -10.73
N ASP A 376 20.54 -31.14 -10.25
CA ASP A 376 20.03 -32.31 -9.54
C ASP A 376 18.94 -33.02 -10.36
N MET A 377 19.26 -34.21 -10.89
CA MET A 377 18.33 -35.12 -11.56
C MET A 377 18.03 -36.36 -10.69
N THR A 378 18.18 -36.23 -9.37
CA THR A 378 18.00 -37.33 -8.42
C THR A 378 16.86 -37.10 -7.45
N SER A 379 16.54 -35.84 -7.14
CA SER A 379 15.57 -35.49 -6.10
C SER A 379 14.12 -35.40 -6.59
N ALA A 380 13.91 -35.04 -7.86
CA ALA A 380 12.59 -34.72 -8.41
C ALA A 380 11.92 -35.91 -9.14
N SER A 381 12.67 -36.97 -9.42
CA SER A 381 12.15 -38.21 -10.02
C SER A 381 12.90 -39.43 -9.46
N SER A 382 12.41 -40.64 -9.73
CA SER A 382 13.14 -41.91 -9.53
C SER A 382 13.56 -42.55 -10.87
N SER A 383 13.65 -41.74 -11.92
CA SER A 383 13.97 -42.15 -13.28
C SER A 383 15.44 -41.93 -13.59
N ALA A 384 16.10 -42.96 -14.15
CA ALA A 384 17.41 -42.80 -14.78
C ALA A 384 17.33 -42.25 -16.22
N ALA A 385 16.15 -41.76 -16.64
CA ALA A 385 15.90 -41.19 -17.96
C ALA A 385 15.60 -39.69 -17.93
N ASP A 386 15.88 -39.01 -16.81
CA ASP A 386 15.78 -37.55 -16.73
C ASP A 386 16.76 -36.89 -17.70
N THR A 387 16.35 -35.75 -18.27
CA THR A 387 17.16 -35.05 -19.29
C THR A 387 17.16 -33.55 -19.10
N LEU A 388 18.35 -32.95 -19.21
CA LEU A 388 18.54 -31.52 -19.43
C LEU A 388 19.12 -31.30 -20.81
N SER A 389 18.49 -30.45 -21.61
CA SER A 389 19.05 -29.95 -22.87
C SER A 389 19.50 -28.49 -22.72
N VAL A 390 20.71 -28.16 -23.16
CA VAL A 390 21.18 -26.76 -23.22
C VAL A 390 21.38 -26.42 -24.69
N TYR A 391 20.58 -25.51 -25.22
CA TYR A 391 20.68 -25.04 -26.60
C TYR A 391 21.69 -23.89 -26.69
N GLY A 392 22.94 -24.21 -26.37
CA GLY A 392 23.98 -23.21 -26.22
C GLY A 392 25.22 -23.75 -25.51
N ASN A 393 25.91 -22.87 -24.82
CA ASN A 393 27.12 -23.18 -24.09
C ASN A 393 26.80 -23.63 -22.65
N TYR A 394 27.46 -24.69 -22.20
CA TYR A 394 27.51 -25.04 -20.78
C TYR A 394 28.89 -24.71 -20.21
N VAL A 395 28.93 -23.94 -19.12
CA VAL A 395 30.16 -23.52 -18.45
C VAL A 395 30.15 -24.03 -17.00
N GLY A 396 30.94 -25.06 -16.72
CA GLY A 396 31.15 -25.54 -15.36
C GLY A 396 32.14 -24.66 -14.58
N ARG A 397 31.74 -24.21 -13.38
CA ARG A 397 32.57 -23.44 -12.43
C ARG A 397 32.70 -24.15 -11.08
N GLY A 398 33.05 -25.44 -11.14
CA GLY A 398 33.08 -26.31 -9.95
C GLY A 398 31.72 -26.87 -9.54
N GLY A 399 30.69 -26.67 -10.37
CA GLY A 399 29.36 -27.21 -10.14
C GLY A 399 29.29 -28.73 -10.27
N GLN A 400 28.27 -29.31 -9.65
CA GLN A 400 27.98 -30.74 -9.62
C GLN A 400 26.80 -31.08 -10.53
N LEU A 401 26.81 -32.31 -11.05
CA LEU A 401 25.68 -32.93 -11.73
C LEU A 401 25.35 -34.24 -11.01
N LEU A 402 24.16 -34.31 -10.41
CA LEU A 402 23.67 -35.51 -9.73
C LEU A 402 22.74 -36.25 -10.69
N LEU A 403 23.07 -37.53 -10.95
CA LEU A 403 22.34 -38.38 -11.89
C LEU A 403 21.90 -39.67 -11.21
N GLN A 404 20.76 -40.20 -11.64
CA GLN A 404 20.37 -41.56 -11.31
C GLN A 404 20.93 -42.55 -12.32
N THR A 405 21.37 -43.70 -11.83
CA THR A 405 21.92 -44.78 -12.65
C THR A 405 21.20 -46.08 -12.37
N VAL A 406 20.91 -46.84 -13.42
CA VAL A 406 20.44 -48.22 -13.31
C VAL A 406 21.51 -49.18 -13.82
N LEU A 407 21.61 -50.36 -13.20
CA LEU A 407 22.48 -51.42 -13.70
C LEU A 407 21.80 -52.11 -14.89
N GLY A 408 22.45 -52.13 -16.05
CA GLY A 408 21.96 -52.86 -17.23
C GLY A 408 21.93 -54.37 -16.97
N LYS A 409 20.82 -55.03 -17.31
CA LYS A 409 20.80 -56.50 -17.41
C LYS A 409 21.38 -56.89 -18.77
N LEU A 410 22.49 -57.62 -18.74
CA LEU A 410 23.15 -58.20 -19.92
C LEU A 410 22.26 -59.22 -20.64
#